data_AF-Q9BHK3-F1
#
_entry.id   AF-Q9BHK3-F1
#
_cell.length_a   1.000
_cell.length_b   1.000
_cell.length_c   1.000
_cell.angle_alpha   90.00
_cell.angle_beta   90.00
_cell.angle_gamma   90.00
#
_symmetry.space_group_name_H-M   'P 1'
#
loop_
_entity.id
_entity.type
_entity.pdbx_description
1 polymer ?
#
loop_
_entity_poly.entity_id
_entity_poly.type
_entity_poly.pdbx_seq_one_letter_code
_entity_poly.pdbx_strand_id
1 'polypeptide(L)'
;MFRFALLCAFVADASAEGCCSMEDRQEVLNAWEALWSAEYTGRRVMIAQAAFQKLFEKAPDSKALFTRVNVDNIGSPQFRAHCIRVTNGFDTIINMAFDTDVLEELLTHLGNQHTKYQGMRAAYLTHFRESFAEILPQAIPCFNTAAWNRCITAMQDKIGASLAA
;
A
#
# COMPACT_ATOMS: atom_id res chain seq x y z
N MET A 1 -34.59 47.21 14.64
CA MET A 1 -34.49 45.78 15.03
C MET A 1 -34.74 44.92 13.80
N PHE A 2 -33.71 44.62 13.01
CA PHE A 2 -33.79 43.60 11.95
C PHE A 2 -32.73 42.56 12.25
N ARG A 3 -33.20 41.33 12.50
CA ARG A 3 -32.43 40.19 12.99
C ARG A 3 -31.42 39.75 11.94
N PHE A 4 -30.14 39.74 12.32
CA PHE A 4 -29.10 38.93 11.69
C PHE A 4 -29.50 37.45 11.81
N ALA A 5 -29.70 36.79 10.68
CA ALA A 5 -29.70 35.33 10.58
C ALA A 5 -29.03 34.93 9.27
N LEU A 6 -27.73 35.21 9.18
CA LEU A 6 -26.85 34.57 8.20
C LEU A 6 -26.61 33.14 8.69
N LEU A 7 -27.46 32.22 8.27
CA LEU A 7 -27.18 30.79 8.29
C LEU A 7 -26.07 30.53 7.28
N CYS A 8 -24.82 30.51 7.74
CA CYS A 8 -23.71 29.93 6.99
C CYS A 8 -23.98 28.43 6.85
N ALA A 9 -24.64 28.04 5.75
CA ALA A 9 -24.63 26.67 5.29
C ALA A 9 -23.19 26.36 4.87
N PHE A 10 -22.40 25.76 5.77
CA PHE A 10 -21.24 24.99 5.38
C PHE A 10 -21.75 23.80 4.59
N VAL A 11 -21.91 24.00 3.27
CA VAL A 11 -21.86 22.88 2.35
C VAL A 11 -20.41 22.41 2.43
N ALA A 12 -20.17 21.38 3.23
CA ALA A 12 -18.97 20.59 3.06
C ALA A 12 -19.06 20.05 1.64
N ASP A 13 -18.40 20.75 0.72
CA ASP A 13 -18.12 20.23 -0.60
C ASP A 13 -17.23 19.02 -0.33
N ALA A 14 -17.86 17.85 -0.22
CA ALA A 14 -17.17 16.57 -0.29
C ALA A 14 -16.72 16.46 -1.74
N SER A 15 -15.70 17.25 -2.08
CA SER A 15 -14.98 17.11 -3.34
C SER A 15 -14.62 15.65 -3.45
N ALA A 16 -15.02 15.02 -4.54
CA ALA A 16 -14.78 13.63 -4.81
C ALA A 16 -13.28 13.33 -4.94
N GLU A 17 -12.56 13.26 -3.82
CA GLU A 17 -11.36 12.43 -3.68
C GLU A 17 -11.85 10.99 -3.59
N GLY A 18 -12.02 10.35 -4.74
CA GLY A 18 -12.61 9.01 -4.83
C GLY A 18 -11.85 7.97 -4.01
N CYS A 19 -12.37 7.73 -2.80
CA CYS A 19 -12.28 6.58 -1.91
C CYS A 19 -11.48 6.75 -0.59
N CYS A 20 -10.35 7.45 -0.53
CA CYS A 20 -9.52 7.48 0.70
C CYS A 20 -9.60 8.83 1.43
N SER A 21 -10.45 8.92 2.45
CA SER A 21 -10.64 10.14 3.25
C SER A 21 -9.44 10.44 4.16
N MET A 22 -9.40 11.64 4.76
CA MET A 22 -8.39 11.98 5.77
C MET A 22 -8.43 11.02 6.97
N GLU A 23 -9.63 10.64 7.42
CA GLU A 23 -9.83 9.67 8.49
C GLU A 23 -9.30 8.28 8.07
N ASP A 24 -9.56 7.86 6.84
CA ASP A 24 -9.05 6.58 6.33
C ASP A 24 -7.51 6.56 6.29
N ARG A 25 -6.88 7.67 5.90
CA ARG A 25 -5.42 7.82 5.92
C ARG A 25 -4.87 7.69 7.35
N GLN A 26 -5.53 8.32 8.32
CA GLN A 26 -5.13 8.22 9.72
C GLN A 26 -5.29 6.80 10.26
N GLU A 27 -6.38 6.12 9.94
CA GLU A 27 -6.61 4.71 10.31
C GLU A 27 -5.53 3.79 9.73
N VAL A 28 -5.18 3.97 8.45
CA VAL A 28 -4.11 3.21 7.78
C VAL A 28 -2.76 3.48 8.42
N LEU A 29 -2.43 4.74 8.70
CA LEU A 29 -1.17 5.12 9.37
C LEU A 29 -1.08 4.48 10.76
N ASN A 30 -2.12 4.60 11.58
CA ASN A 30 -2.16 4.01 12.93
C ASN A 30 -1.99 2.48 12.89
N ALA A 31 -2.70 1.81 11.98
CA ALA A 31 -2.59 0.36 11.79
C ALA A 31 -1.18 -0.05 11.35
N TRP A 32 -0.57 0.74 10.46
CA TRP A 32 0.78 0.49 9.97
C TRP A 32 1.83 0.68 11.07
N GLU A 33 1.76 1.77 11.85
CA GLU A 33 2.66 2.03 12.97
C GLU A 33 2.60 0.94 14.06
N ALA A 34 1.40 0.42 14.35
CA ALA A 34 1.22 -0.68 15.29
C ALA A 34 1.95 -1.96 14.86
N LEU A 35 2.11 -2.18 13.56
CA LEU A 35 2.88 -3.29 12.99
C LEU A 35 4.37 -2.99 12.88
N TRP A 36 4.70 -1.72 12.60
CA TRP A 36 6.02 -1.26 12.20
C TRP A 36 6.80 -0.56 13.33
N SER A 37 6.43 -0.77 14.59
CA SER A 37 7.23 -0.33 15.75
C SER A 37 8.48 -1.20 15.95
N ALA A 38 9.57 -0.59 16.45
CA ALA A 38 10.95 -1.13 16.41
C ALA A 38 11.12 -2.50 17.07
N GLU A 39 10.21 -2.88 17.97
CA GLU A 39 10.24 -4.14 18.71
C GLU A 39 9.95 -5.39 17.84
N TYR A 40 9.52 -5.21 16.59
CA TYR A 40 8.97 -6.30 15.76
C TYR A 40 9.68 -6.56 14.42
N THR A 41 10.94 -6.14 14.24
CA THR A 41 11.66 -6.27 12.94
C THR A 41 11.65 -7.68 12.33
N GLY A 42 11.74 -8.74 13.13
CA GLY A 42 11.62 -10.12 12.64
C GLY A 42 10.21 -10.45 12.10
N ARG A 43 9.16 -9.94 12.75
CA ARG A 43 7.76 -10.16 12.37
C ARG A 43 7.39 -9.48 11.05
N ARG A 44 7.96 -8.32 10.79
CA ARG A 44 7.80 -7.54 9.56
C ARG A 44 8.20 -8.33 8.31
N VAL A 45 9.37 -8.97 8.38
CA VAL A 45 9.89 -9.78 7.27
C VAL A 45 8.99 -11.00 7.04
N MET A 46 8.52 -11.65 8.11
CA MET A 46 7.62 -12.79 7.99
C MET A 46 6.27 -12.40 7.34
N ILE A 47 5.69 -11.27 7.72
CA ILE A 47 4.44 -10.77 7.12
C ILE A 47 4.64 -10.48 5.63
N ALA A 48 5.74 -9.81 5.28
CA ALA A 48 6.06 -9.53 3.88
C ALA A 48 6.29 -10.82 3.06
N GLN A 49 7.01 -11.79 3.62
CA GLN A 49 7.20 -13.10 2.98
C GLN A 49 5.87 -13.82 2.77
N ALA A 50 4.98 -13.79 3.77
CA ALA A 50 3.63 -14.37 3.64
C ALA A 50 2.81 -13.66 2.55
N ALA A 51 2.91 -12.33 2.43
CA ALA A 51 2.23 -11.57 1.37
C ALA A 51 2.76 -11.94 -0.01
N PHE A 52 4.07 -12.11 -0.16
CA PHE A 52 4.66 -12.60 -1.41
C PHE A 52 4.25 -14.04 -1.73
N GLN A 53 4.21 -14.92 -0.72
CA GLN A 53 3.74 -16.29 -0.92
C GLN A 53 2.30 -16.33 -1.44
N LYS A 54 1.41 -15.50 -0.87
CA LYS A 54 0.03 -15.33 -1.33
C LYS A 54 -0.06 -14.74 -2.75
N LEU A 55 0.78 -13.76 -3.08
CA LEU A 55 0.89 -13.26 -4.46
C LEU A 55 1.24 -14.39 -5.43
N PHE A 56 2.22 -15.23 -5.07
CA PHE A 56 2.65 -16.32 -5.93
C PHE A 56 1.63 -17.47 -6.03
N GLU A 57 0.76 -17.63 -5.04
CA GLU A 57 -0.40 -18.53 -5.13
C GLU A 57 -1.46 -17.98 -6.09
N LYS A 58 -1.76 -16.67 -6.02
CA LYS A 58 -2.74 -15.99 -6.88
C LYS A 58 -2.27 -15.81 -8.32
N ALA A 59 -0.97 -15.58 -8.51
CA ALA A 59 -0.35 -15.30 -9.79
C ALA A 59 1.02 -15.99 -9.90
N PRO A 60 1.07 -17.32 -10.15
CA PRO A 60 2.32 -18.09 -10.19
C PRO A 60 3.38 -17.54 -11.14
N ASP A 61 2.96 -17.02 -12.29
CA ASP A 61 3.85 -16.43 -13.31
C ASP A 61 4.67 -15.25 -12.78
N SER A 62 4.16 -14.54 -11.76
CA SER A 62 4.87 -13.41 -11.17
C SER A 62 6.19 -13.81 -10.50
N LYS A 63 6.38 -15.10 -10.11
CA LYS A 63 7.63 -15.58 -9.53
C LYS A 63 8.85 -15.30 -10.42
N ALA A 64 8.68 -15.36 -11.74
CA ALA A 64 9.77 -15.13 -12.69
C ALA A 64 10.41 -13.74 -12.55
N LEU A 65 9.66 -12.75 -12.05
CA LEU A 65 10.14 -11.37 -11.82
C LEU A 65 11.13 -11.28 -10.66
N PHE A 66 11.18 -12.28 -9.78
CA PHE A 66 11.93 -12.27 -8.52
C PHE A 66 13.14 -13.21 -8.50
N THR A 67 13.56 -13.73 -9.65
CA THR A 67 14.74 -14.62 -9.76
C THR A 67 16.03 -13.95 -9.25
N ARG A 68 16.22 -12.65 -9.52
CA ARG A 68 17.38 -11.87 -9.03
C ARG A 68 17.45 -11.73 -7.51
N VAL A 69 16.36 -12.02 -6.80
CA VAL A 69 16.30 -11.97 -5.33
C VAL A 69 16.12 -13.36 -4.71
N ASN A 70 16.39 -14.42 -5.47
CA ASN A 70 16.35 -15.82 -5.02
C ASN A 70 14.97 -16.26 -4.48
N VAL A 71 13.92 -16.02 -5.26
CA VAL A 71 12.54 -16.38 -4.91
C VAL A 71 12.33 -17.88 -4.66
N ASP A 72 13.16 -18.75 -5.25
CA ASP A 72 13.09 -20.21 -5.04
C ASP A 72 13.36 -20.59 -3.58
N ASN A 73 14.08 -19.73 -2.85
CA ASN A 73 14.23 -19.83 -1.40
C ASN A 73 13.78 -18.51 -0.76
N ILE A 74 12.49 -18.41 -0.44
CA ILE A 74 11.89 -17.24 0.22
C ILE A 74 12.53 -16.93 1.59
N GLY A 75 13.17 -17.92 2.24
CA GLY A 75 13.90 -17.75 3.49
C GLY A 75 15.33 -17.20 3.32
N SER A 76 15.81 -17.07 2.08
CA SER A 76 17.16 -16.62 1.79
C SER A 76 17.42 -15.17 2.23
N PRO A 77 18.67 -14.80 2.58
CA PRO A 77 19.02 -13.42 2.91
C PRO A 77 18.64 -12.42 1.80
N GLN A 78 18.77 -12.81 0.53
CA GLN A 78 18.45 -11.98 -0.63
C GLN A 78 16.96 -11.65 -0.69
N PHE A 79 16.10 -12.67 -0.51
CA PHE A 79 14.66 -12.48 -0.55
C PHE A 79 14.18 -11.70 0.68
N ARG A 80 14.71 -12.00 1.86
CA ARG A 80 14.42 -11.22 3.09
C ARG A 80 14.80 -9.75 2.94
N ALA A 81 15.97 -9.46 2.37
CA ALA A 81 16.37 -8.09 2.07
C ALA A 81 15.44 -7.42 1.05
N HIS A 82 14.91 -8.16 0.08
CA HIS A 82 13.91 -7.65 -0.84
C HIS A 82 12.59 -7.31 -0.13
N CYS A 83 12.10 -8.19 0.74
CA CYS A 83 10.93 -7.92 1.58
C CYS A 83 11.09 -6.63 2.40
N ILE A 84 12.27 -6.39 2.98
CA ILE A 84 12.58 -5.14 3.69
C ILE A 84 12.51 -3.93 2.75
N ARG A 85 13.10 -4.00 1.55
CA ARG A 85 13.03 -2.88 0.59
C ARG A 85 11.59 -2.54 0.20
N VAL A 86 10.76 -3.56 -0.06
CA VAL A 86 9.36 -3.37 -0.47
C VAL A 86 8.55 -2.78 0.67
N THR A 87 8.71 -3.30 1.88
CA THR A 87 7.98 -2.79 3.04
C THR A 87 8.44 -1.40 3.47
N ASN A 88 9.71 -1.04 3.32
CA ASN A 88 10.16 0.34 3.49
C ASN A 88 9.57 1.27 2.40
N GLY A 89 9.34 0.77 1.19
CA GLY A 89 8.60 1.48 0.15
C GLY A 89 7.14 1.75 0.56
N PHE A 90 6.46 0.74 1.11
CA PHE A 90 5.12 0.89 1.70
C PHE A 90 5.10 1.90 2.84
N ASP A 91 6.06 1.78 3.76
CA ASP A 91 6.22 2.71 4.88
C ASP A 91 6.36 4.16 4.40
N THR A 92 7.18 4.38 3.37
CA THR A 92 7.36 5.72 2.78
C THR A 92 6.05 6.29 2.23
N ILE A 93 5.31 5.53 1.40
CA ILE A 93 4.08 6.05 0.78
C ILE A 93 2.94 6.22 1.79
N ILE A 94 2.86 5.38 2.83
CA ILE A 94 1.86 5.50 3.90
C ILE A 94 2.14 6.76 4.74
N ASN A 95 3.40 7.00 5.11
CA ASN A 95 3.77 8.20 5.87
C ASN A 95 3.56 9.51 5.10
N MET A 96 3.53 9.46 3.76
CA MET A 96 3.25 10.63 2.91
C MET A 96 1.75 10.83 2.61
N ALA A 97 0.85 10.05 3.22
CA ALA A 97 -0.59 10.13 2.94
C ALA A 97 -1.22 11.53 3.10
N PHE A 98 -0.64 12.37 3.96
CA PHE A 98 -1.11 13.74 4.23
C PHE A 98 -0.41 14.82 3.40
N ASP A 99 0.66 14.49 2.67
CA ASP A 99 1.33 15.37 1.71
C ASP A 99 1.06 14.82 0.30
N THR A 100 -0.11 15.16 -0.24
CA THR A 100 -0.63 14.55 -1.47
C THR A 100 0.23 14.83 -2.70
N ASP A 101 0.88 16.00 -2.75
CA ASP A 101 1.75 16.39 -3.86
C ASP A 101 3.02 15.54 -3.86
N VAL A 102 3.66 15.38 -2.69
CA VAL A 102 4.83 14.50 -2.54
C VAL A 102 4.46 13.04 -2.77
N LEU A 103 3.30 12.61 -2.27
CA LEU A 103 2.81 11.25 -2.49
C LEU A 103 2.61 10.94 -3.99
N GLU A 104 2.02 11.85 -4.75
CA GLU A 104 1.78 11.65 -6.18
C GLU A 104 3.09 11.47 -6.96
N GLU A 105 4.10 12.29 -6.68
CA GLU A 105 5.44 12.17 -7.27
C GLU A 105 6.12 10.84 -6.89
N LEU A 106 6.00 10.42 -5.63
CA LEU A 106 6.56 9.15 -5.16
C LEU A 106 5.89 7.95 -5.82
N LEU A 107 4.55 7.94 -5.93
CA LEU A 107 3.80 6.86 -6.57
C LEU A 107 4.13 6.77 -8.07
N THR A 108 4.28 7.91 -8.74
CA THR A 108 4.71 8.00 -10.14
C THR A 108 6.14 7.47 -10.31
N HIS A 109 7.06 7.90 -9.45
CA HIS A 109 8.43 7.38 -9.45
C HIS A 109 8.45 5.86 -9.25
N LEU A 110 7.67 5.35 -8.30
CA LEU A 110 7.59 3.93 -8.01
C LEU A 110 6.98 3.14 -9.19
N GLY A 111 5.93 3.66 -9.83
CA GLY A 111 5.39 3.11 -11.08
C GLY A 111 6.47 2.98 -12.16
N ASN A 112 7.23 4.05 -12.38
CA ASN A 112 8.37 4.08 -13.33
C ASN A 112 9.51 3.14 -12.96
N GLN A 113 9.68 2.77 -11.68
CA GLN A 113 10.61 1.71 -11.31
C GLN A 113 10.10 0.33 -11.76
N HIS A 114 8.80 0.09 -11.65
CA HIS A 114 8.17 -1.18 -12.01
C HIS A 114 8.07 -1.41 -13.52
N THR A 115 7.98 -0.36 -14.34
CA THR A 115 8.00 -0.48 -15.81
C THR A 115 9.29 -1.08 -16.37
N LYS A 116 10.39 -1.00 -15.61
CA LYS A 116 11.71 -1.52 -16.00
C LYS A 116 11.78 -3.06 -16.04
N TYR A 117 10.76 -3.74 -15.52
CA TYR A 117 10.73 -5.19 -15.42
C TYR A 117 9.82 -5.78 -16.49
N GLN A 118 10.42 -6.40 -17.52
CA GLN A 118 9.66 -7.07 -18.57
C GLN A 118 8.75 -8.15 -17.97
N GLY A 119 7.47 -8.13 -18.37
CA GLY A 119 6.45 -9.05 -17.85
C GLY A 119 5.77 -8.56 -16.56
N MET A 120 6.14 -7.40 -16.01
CA MET A 120 5.39 -6.76 -14.93
C MET A 120 4.00 -6.33 -15.44
N ARG A 121 2.96 -6.58 -14.64
CA ARG A 121 1.56 -6.31 -14.99
C ARG A 121 0.86 -5.62 -13.83
N ALA A 122 -0.05 -4.68 -14.13
CA ALA A 122 -0.85 -4.01 -13.10
C ALA A 122 -1.63 -5.01 -12.22
N ALA A 123 -2.11 -6.13 -12.79
CA ALA A 123 -2.79 -7.19 -12.06
C ALA A 123 -1.94 -7.80 -10.93
N TYR A 124 -0.61 -7.85 -11.06
CA TYR A 124 0.26 -8.36 -9.99
C TYR A 124 0.28 -7.42 -8.79
N LEU A 125 0.18 -6.11 -9.00
CA LEU A 125 0.05 -5.14 -7.91
C LEU A 125 -1.28 -5.33 -7.17
N THR A 126 -2.37 -5.57 -7.92
CA THR A 126 -3.70 -5.90 -7.36
C THR A 126 -3.65 -7.15 -6.48
N HIS A 127 -3.08 -8.24 -6.97
CA HIS A 127 -2.96 -9.48 -6.19
C HIS A 127 -2.07 -9.33 -4.96
N PHE A 128 -1.03 -8.49 -5.04
CA PHE A 128 -0.16 -8.23 -3.90
C PHE A 128 -0.86 -7.38 -2.83
N ARG A 129 -1.63 -6.36 -3.21
CA ARG A 129 -2.50 -5.61 -2.30
C ARG A 129 -3.48 -6.54 -1.58
N GLU A 130 -4.19 -7.39 -2.34
CA GLU A 130 -5.12 -8.38 -1.79
C GLU A 130 -4.44 -9.31 -0.79
N SER A 131 -3.21 -9.75 -1.10
CA SER A 131 -2.41 -10.58 -0.21
C SER A 131 -2.12 -9.90 1.13
N PHE A 132 -1.80 -8.61 1.13
CA PHE A 132 -1.68 -7.85 2.38
C PHE A 132 -3.02 -7.71 3.11
N ALA A 133 -4.11 -7.41 2.39
CA ALA A 133 -5.43 -7.27 2.99
C ALA A 133 -5.94 -8.56 3.65
N GLU A 134 -5.49 -9.74 3.19
CA GLU A 134 -5.78 -11.03 3.82
C GLU A 134 -4.94 -11.29 5.08
N ILE A 135 -3.71 -10.79 5.14
CA ILE A 135 -2.73 -11.09 6.20
C ILE A 135 -2.83 -10.09 7.36
N LEU A 136 -2.96 -8.80 7.06
CA LEU A 136 -2.92 -7.74 8.07
C LEU A 136 -3.99 -7.86 9.17
N PRO A 137 -5.25 -8.25 8.89
CA PRO A 137 -6.26 -8.46 9.92
C PRO A 137 -5.90 -9.55 10.94
N GLN A 138 -5.02 -10.49 10.57
CA GLN A 138 -4.54 -11.55 11.47
C GLN A 138 -3.40 -11.07 12.37
N ALA A 139 -2.71 -9.99 11.97
CA ALA A 139 -1.55 -9.46 12.68
C ALA A 139 -1.88 -8.25 13.57
N ILE A 140 -2.90 -7.47 13.19
CA ILE A 140 -3.28 -6.20 13.83
C ILE A 140 -4.70 -6.33 14.40
N PRO A 141 -4.87 -6.25 15.73
CA PRO A 141 -6.20 -6.17 16.34
C PRO A 141 -6.97 -4.95 15.83
N CYS A 142 -8.29 -5.08 15.66
CA CYS A 142 -9.17 -3.99 15.22
C CYS A 142 -8.78 -3.34 13.88
N PHE A 143 -8.15 -4.09 12.98
CA PHE A 143 -7.74 -3.60 11.67
C PHE A 143 -8.94 -3.14 10.82
N ASN A 144 -8.92 -1.88 10.39
CA ASN A 144 -9.95 -1.31 9.52
C ASN A 144 -9.69 -1.69 8.05
N THR A 145 -10.12 -2.90 7.68
CA THR A 145 -9.96 -3.43 6.31
C THR A 145 -10.57 -2.52 5.24
N ALA A 146 -11.64 -1.80 5.56
CA ALA A 146 -12.31 -0.93 4.60
C ALA A 146 -11.46 0.32 4.29
N ALA A 147 -10.93 0.99 5.30
CA ALA A 147 -10.01 2.12 5.14
C ALA A 147 -8.73 1.69 4.40
N TRP A 148 -8.13 0.56 4.79
CA TRP A 148 -6.98 -0.01 4.11
C TRP A 148 -7.23 -0.24 2.62
N ASN A 149 -8.34 -0.91 2.28
CA ASN A 149 -8.66 -1.20 0.89
C ASN A 149 -8.88 0.06 0.09
N ARG A 150 -9.56 1.08 0.63
CA ARG A 150 -9.78 2.34 -0.10
C ARG A 150 -8.46 3.08 -0.37
N CYS A 151 -7.61 3.23 0.64
CA CYS A 151 -6.36 3.98 0.52
C CYS A 151 -5.29 3.25 -0.30
N ILE A 152 -5.03 1.99 0.00
CA ILE A 152 -4.00 1.23 -0.71
C ILE A 152 -4.42 0.93 -2.14
N THR A 153 -5.73 0.80 -2.44
CA THR A 153 -6.20 0.72 -3.83
C THR A 153 -5.87 2.01 -4.59
N ALA A 154 -6.19 3.18 -4.03
CA ALA A 154 -5.88 4.45 -4.69
C ALA A 154 -4.37 4.63 -4.97
N MET A 155 -3.52 4.29 -4.00
CA MET A 155 -2.05 4.33 -4.18
C MET A 155 -1.58 3.32 -5.24
N GLN A 156 -2.09 2.09 -5.19
CA GLN A 156 -1.74 1.04 -6.14
C GLN A 156 -2.20 1.36 -7.57
N ASP A 157 -3.39 1.94 -7.74
CA ASP A 157 -3.91 2.32 -9.05
C ASP A 157 -3.04 3.39 -9.70
N LYS A 158 -2.51 4.33 -8.92
CA LYS A 158 -1.50 5.31 -9.39
C LYS A 158 -0.20 4.65 -9.85
N ILE A 159 0.34 3.69 -9.08
CA ILE A 159 1.54 2.92 -9.50
C ILE A 159 1.24 2.11 -10.76
N GLY A 160 0.06 1.48 -10.82
CA GLY A 160 -0.37 0.62 -11.92
C GLY A 160 -0.63 1.38 -13.22
N ALA A 161 -1.03 2.66 -13.15
CA ALA A 161 -1.24 3.51 -14.32
C ALA A 161 0.03 3.63 -15.18
N SER A 162 1.22 3.69 -14.57
CA SER A 162 2.50 3.72 -15.30
C SER A 162 2.78 2.43 -16.07
N LEU A 163 2.18 1.30 -15.69
CA LEU A 163 2.33 0.00 -16.38
C LEU A 163 1.37 -0.17 -17.56
N ALA A 164 0.34 0.68 -17.65
CA ALA A 164 -0.63 0.68 -18.75
C ALA A 164 -0.27 1.71 -19.86
N ALA A 165 0.71 2.57 -19.59
CA ALA A 165 1.25 3.56 -20.52
C ALA A 165 2.32 2.95 -21.44
#